data_AF-A0A660MC45-F1
#
_entry.id   AF-A0A660MC45-F1
#
_cell.length_a   1.000
_cell.length_b   1.000
_cell.length_c   1.000
_cell.angle_alpha   90.00
_cell.angle_beta   90.00
_cell.angle_gamma   90.00
#
_symmetry.space_group_name_H-M   'P 1'
#
loop_
_entity.id
_entity.type
_entity.pdbx_description
1 polymer ?
#
loop_
_entity_poly.entity_id
_entity_poly.type
_entity_poly.pdbx_seq_one_letter_code
_entity_poly.pdbx_strand_id
1 'polypeptide(L)'
;MKVFLRWTNQSVFWVAIALLCYALLPAFALDYGIFEATADERLAAMGWSSLNLSALWFAPLLAFPFFPLLKLPTATRAKGELALTAAIALVTLVSAKLAHVSLGYAVIGLALALIAIATLALAKLKVLQGDKFIIASLLIIILLISLFIVFPTGAIFVAMFYEDGVFHPQQVLRILSQNYILRVIGNSLMLSGFVGLMSTIFGLAFALYTTRIARRTAFIGKIFSILPIVTPPFVVGLGVTLMLGRSGYLTEWLGIANSNWLYGFNGIAIAQILAFTPLAFMI
;
A
#
# COMPACT_ATOMS: atom_id res chain seq x y z
N MET A 1 20.85 -28.15 6.97
CA MET A 1 19.58 -27.45 7.28
C MET A 1 19.40 -27.13 8.78
N LYS A 2 19.53 -28.08 9.72
CA LYS A 2 19.33 -27.83 11.17
C LYS A 2 20.28 -26.78 11.78
N VAL A 3 21.54 -26.72 11.32
CA VAL A 3 22.53 -25.72 11.79
C VAL A 3 22.13 -24.32 11.35
N PHE A 4 21.78 -24.13 10.08
CA PHE A 4 21.35 -22.83 9.53
C PHE A 4 20.11 -22.27 10.27
N LEU A 5 19.11 -23.13 10.52
CA LEU A 5 17.92 -22.78 11.32
C LEU A 5 18.24 -22.39 12.77
N ARG A 6 19.35 -22.90 13.34
CA ARG A 6 19.77 -22.52 14.69
C ARG A 6 20.30 -21.09 14.71
N TRP A 7 21.01 -20.66 13.67
CA TRP A 7 21.53 -19.30 13.53
C TRP A 7 20.42 -18.29 13.24
N THR A 8 19.53 -18.58 12.29
CA THR A 8 18.42 -17.67 11.93
C THR A 8 17.41 -17.47 13.06
N ASN A 9 17.41 -18.34 14.08
CA ASN A 9 16.59 -18.22 15.28
C ASN A 9 17.19 -17.32 16.37
N GLN A 10 18.37 -16.74 16.15
CA GLN A 10 19.02 -15.83 17.08
C GLN A 10 18.94 -14.40 16.56
N SER A 11 18.52 -13.47 17.41
CA SER A 11 18.46 -12.04 17.08
C SER A 11 19.85 -11.49 16.69
N VAL A 12 20.93 -12.05 17.28
CA VAL A 12 22.33 -11.67 17.01
C VAL A 12 22.73 -11.92 15.54
N PHE A 13 22.23 -13.00 14.92
CA PHE A 13 22.50 -13.29 13.52
C PHE A 13 21.96 -12.19 12.59
N TRP A 14 20.73 -11.73 12.84
CA TRP A 14 20.11 -10.67 12.06
C TRP A 14 20.76 -9.30 12.31
N VAL A 15 21.20 -9.03 13.54
CA VAL A 15 22.02 -7.83 13.83
C VAL A 15 23.33 -7.86 13.07
N ALA A 16 24.02 -9.01 13.02
CA ALA A 16 25.26 -9.14 12.27
C ALA A 16 25.04 -8.89 10.77
N ILE A 17 23.93 -9.37 10.20
CA ILE A 17 23.55 -9.07 8.81
C ILE A 17 23.34 -7.57 8.61
N ALA A 18 22.59 -6.90 9.48
CA ALA A 18 22.36 -5.46 9.35
C ALA A 18 23.65 -4.64 9.46
N LEU A 19 24.54 -4.99 10.38
CA LEU A 19 25.85 -4.34 10.53
C LEU A 19 26.78 -4.62 9.35
N LEU A 20 26.69 -5.82 8.76
CA LEU A 20 27.42 -6.15 7.53
C LEU A 20 26.88 -5.32 6.35
N CYS A 21 25.56 -5.18 6.22
CA CYS A 21 24.96 -4.28 5.22
C CYS A 21 25.40 -2.83 5.43
N TYR A 22 25.48 -2.37 6.68
CA TYR A 22 25.99 -1.03 7.01
C TYR A 22 27.46 -0.84 6.62
N ALA A 23 28.28 -1.88 6.79
CA ALA A 23 29.69 -1.83 6.43
C ALA A 23 29.92 -1.86 4.91
N LEU A 24 29.09 -2.60 4.17
CA LEU A 24 29.30 -2.87 2.74
C LEU A 24 28.47 -1.99 1.79
N LEU A 25 27.35 -1.43 2.25
CA LEU A 25 26.42 -0.69 1.40
C LEU A 25 26.27 0.78 1.85
N PRO A 26 25.95 1.70 0.92
CA PRO A 26 25.64 3.08 1.24
C PRO A 26 24.46 3.18 2.22
N ALA A 27 24.63 3.93 3.30
CA ALA A 27 23.58 4.22 4.26
C ALA A 27 22.62 5.32 3.77
N PHE A 28 23.14 6.23 2.94
CA PHE A 28 22.39 7.27 2.27
C PHE A 28 22.21 6.94 0.79
N ALA A 29 21.12 7.42 0.19
CA ALA A 29 20.87 7.21 -1.23
C ALA A 29 21.90 7.99 -2.07
N LEU A 30 22.24 7.42 -3.23
CA LEU A 30 23.10 8.03 -4.24
C LEU A 30 22.20 8.53 -5.38
N ASP A 31 22.38 9.77 -5.83
CA ASP A 31 21.53 10.38 -6.86
C ASP A 31 21.61 9.65 -8.21
N TYR A 32 22.79 9.15 -8.57
CA TYR A 32 23.06 8.40 -9.81
C TYR A 32 23.16 6.88 -9.60
N GLY A 33 22.81 6.39 -8.41
CA GLY A 33 22.94 4.97 -8.06
C GLY A 33 24.38 4.48 -7.89
N ILE A 34 24.55 3.19 -7.57
CA ILE A 34 25.86 2.61 -7.18
C ILE A 34 26.86 2.55 -8.34
N PHE A 35 26.37 2.39 -9.57
CA PHE A 35 27.22 2.14 -10.74
C PHE A 35 27.74 3.41 -11.40
N GLU A 36 27.01 4.53 -11.29
CA GLU A 36 27.38 5.80 -11.92
C GLU A 36 27.95 6.82 -10.93
N ALA A 37 27.76 6.61 -9.62
CA ALA A 37 28.34 7.47 -8.59
C ALA A 37 29.87 7.36 -8.56
N THR A 38 30.53 8.50 -8.35
CA THR A 38 31.98 8.60 -8.19
C THR A 38 32.45 7.86 -6.93
N ALA A 39 33.75 7.52 -6.87
CA ALA A 39 34.31 6.84 -5.71
C ALA A 39 34.15 7.65 -4.42
N ASP A 40 34.31 8.97 -4.49
CA ASP A 40 34.19 9.87 -3.35
C ASP A 40 32.73 9.99 -2.87
N GLU A 41 31.77 10.10 -3.79
CA GLU A 41 30.33 10.10 -3.45
C GLU A 41 29.90 8.79 -2.78
N ARG A 42 30.39 7.65 -3.30
CA ARG A 42 30.12 6.34 -2.71
C ARG A 42 30.68 6.24 -1.30
N LEU A 43 31.91 6.70 -1.08
CA LEU A 43 32.53 6.73 0.25
C LEU A 43 31.79 7.67 1.20
N ALA A 44 31.41 8.86 0.75
CA ALA A 44 30.63 9.81 1.54
C ALA A 44 29.25 9.24 1.93
N ALA A 45 28.61 8.46 1.05
CA ALA A 45 27.33 7.83 1.32
C ALA A 45 27.42 6.61 2.26
N MET A 46 28.62 6.08 2.55
CA MET A 46 28.81 5.04 3.56
C MET A 46 28.56 5.61 4.95
N GLY A 47 27.72 4.94 5.74
CA GLY A 47 27.35 5.45 7.07
C GLY A 47 28.53 5.57 8.04
N TRP A 48 29.57 4.75 7.88
CA TRP A 48 30.77 4.77 8.74
C TRP A 48 31.85 5.77 8.31
N SER A 49 31.72 6.44 7.16
CA SER A 49 32.72 7.40 6.69
C SER A 49 32.81 8.66 7.56
N SER A 50 31.70 9.02 8.21
CA SER A 50 31.56 10.20 9.07
C SER A 50 30.59 9.90 10.21
N LEU A 51 30.67 10.67 11.30
CA LEU A 51 29.63 10.65 12.34
C LEU A 51 28.38 11.34 11.79
N ASN A 52 27.41 10.55 11.35
CA ASN A 52 26.20 11.04 10.70
C ASN A 52 24.93 10.38 11.28
N LEU A 53 23.78 10.73 10.72
CA LEU A 53 22.47 10.29 11.19
C LEU A 53 22.30 8.76 11.19
N SER A 54 23.02 8.05 10.30
CA SER A 54 22.91 6.59 10.19
C SER A 54 23.45 5.86 11.42
N ALA A 55 24.31 6.50 12.22
CA ALA A 55 24.72 5.98 13.52
C ALA A 55 23.51 5.79 14.46
N LEU A 56 22.50 6.67 14.41
CA LEU A 56 21.27 6.54 15.21
C LEU A 56 20.40 5.36 14.77
N TRP A 57 20.55 4.90 13.53
CA TRP A 57 19.77 3.79 12.97
C TRP A 57 20.42 2.44 13.30
N PHE A 58 21.75 2.34 13.20
CA PHE A 58 22.46 1.08 13.32
C PHE A 58 23.09 0.85 14.70
N ALA A 59 23.54 1.89 15.42
CA ALA A 59 24.16 1.71 16.74
C ALA A 59 23.23 1.05 17.78
N PRO A 60 21.91 1.37 17.85
CA PRO A 60 21.02 0.71 18.80
C PRO A 60 20.89 -0.81 18.56
N LEU A 61 21.23 -1.32 17.38
CA LEU A 61 21.24 -2.77 17.13
C LEU A 61 22.23 -3.51 18.03
N LEU A 62 23.29 -2.84 18.48
CA LEU A 62 24.29 -3.41 19.39
C LEU A 62 23.69 -3.73 20.77
N ALA A 63 22.50 -3.24 21.10
CA ALA A 63 21.79 -3.59 22.33
C ALA A 63 21.21 -5.03 22.31
N PHE A 64 20.85 -5.58 21.13
CA PHE A 64 20.21 -6.90 21.03
C PHE A 64 21.05 -8.07 21.61
N PRO A 65 22.38 -8.14 21.38
CA PRO A 65 23.23 -9.13 22.03
C PRO A 65 23.23 -9.09 23.57
N PHE A 66 22.84 -7.97 24.19
CA PHE A 66 22.78 -7.85 25.66
C PHE A 66 21.47 -8.38 26.26
N PHE A 67 20.38 -8.50 25.49
CA PHE A 67 19.10 -9.03 25.99
C PHE A 67 19.20 -10.45 26.58
N PRO A 68 19.94 -11.40 25.96
CA PRO A 68 20.19 -12.71 26.55
C PRO A 68 20.93 -12.68 27.89
N LEU A 69 21.82 -11.69 28.10
CA LEU A 69 22.66 -11.56 29.30
C LEU A 69 21.88 -11.06 30.52
N LEU A 70 20.79 -10.32 30.31
CA LEU A 70 19.98 -9.69 31.37
C LEU A 70 19.20 -10.67 32.27
N LYS A 71 19.26 -12.00 32.04
CA LYS A 71 18.55 -13.05 32.82
C LYS A 71 17.05 -12.79 33.07
N LEU A 72 16.41 -11.93 32.27
CA LEU A 72 14.98 -11.62 32.38
C LEU A 72 14.08 -12.76 31.88
N PRO A 73 12.80 -12.82 32.33
CA PRO A 73 11.79 -13.72 31.77
C PRO A 73 11.67 -13.58 30.26
N THR A 74 11.41 -14.70 29.57
CA THR A 74 11.34 -14.77 28.10
C THR A 74 10.32 -13.80 27.50
N ALA A 75 9.16 -13.63 28.14
CA ALA A 75 8.13 -12.70 27.70
C ALA A 75 8.57 -11.23 27.81
N THR A 76 9.17 -10.84 28.93
CA THR A 76 9.67 -9.48 29.15
C THR A 76 10.80 -9.15 28.17
N ARG A 77 11.70 -10.11 27.94
CA ARG A 77 12.76 -9.98 26.94
C ARG A 77 12.20 -9.78 25.53
N ALA A 78 11.23 -10.60 25.13
CA ALA A 78 10.62 -10.49 23.81
C ALA A 78 9.87 -9.16 23.61
N LYS A 79 9.17 -8.66 24.64
CA LYS A 79 8.56 -7.32 24.60
C LYS A 79 9.61 -6.22 24.47
N GLY A 80 10.73 -6.32 25.17
CA GLY A 80 11.85 -5.37 25.07
C GLY A 80 12.52 -5.40 23.69
N GLU A 81 12.78 -6.60 23.14
CA GLU A 81 13.29 -6.76 21.76
C GLU A 81 12.34 -6.13 20.74
N LEU A 82 11.03 -6.36 20.88
CA LEU A 82 10.01 -5.79 19.99
C LEU A 82 9.93 -4.25 20.12
N ALA A 83 9.93 -3.72 21.34
CA ALA A 83 9.88 -2.28 21.59
C ALA A 83 11.11 -1.56 21.02
N LEU A 84 12.30 -2.13 21.21
CA LEU A 84 13.53 -1.60 20.62
C LEU A 84 13.49 -1.67 19.09
N THR A 85 13.02 -2.77 18.52
CA THR A 85 12.87 -2.92 17.06
C THR A 85 11.95 -1.84 16.48
N ALA A 86 10.80 -1.61 17.12
CA ALA A 86 9.86 -0.57 16.71
C ALA A 86 10.44 0.84 16.88
N ALA A 87 11.17 1.08 17.98
CA ALA A 87 11.86 2.35 18.21
C ALA A 87 12.92 2.64 17.14
N ILE A 88 13.74 1.64 16.75
CA ILE A 88 14.73 1.79 15.68
C ILE A 88 14.05 2.10 14.35
N ALA A 89 12.99 1.36 14.00
CA ALA A 89 12.23 1.60 12.77
C ALA A 89 11.65 3.02 12.74
N LEU A 90 11.02 3.46 13.83
CA LEU A 90 10.45 4.80 13.96
C LEU A 90 11.53 5.89 13.88
N VAL A 91 12.62 5.76 14.64
CA VAL A 91 13.74 6.71 14.63
C VAL A 91 14.34 6.81 13.23
N THR A 92 14.53 5.69 12.54
CA THR A 92 15.06 5.67 11.17
C THR A 92 14.17 6.47 10.22
N LEU A 93 12.86 6.20 10.21
CA LEU A 93 11.91 6.88 9.31
C LEU A 93 11.72 8.37 9.65
N VAL A 94 11.56 8.70 10.95
CA VAL A 94 11.31 10.07 11.41
C VAL A 94 12.55 10.93 11.20
N SER A 95 13.73 10.45 11.59
CA SER A 95 14.97 11.21 11.45
C SER A 95 15.33 11.44 9.98
N ALA A 96 15.17 10.43 9.11
CA ALA A 96 15.38 10.59 7.67
C ALA A 96 14.44 11.64 7.07
N LYS A 97 13.15 11.61 7.46
CA LYS A 97 12.17 12.61 7.01
C LYS A 97 12.50 14.02 7.50
N LEU A 98 12.87 14.19 8.76
CA LEU A 98 13.21 15.49 9.35
C LEU A 98 14.49 16.09 8.76
N ALA A 99 15.48 15.25 8.48
CA ALA A 99 16.74 15.68 7.89
C ALA A 99 16.67 15.82 6.35
N HIS A 100 15.53 15.50 5.72
CA HIS A 100 15.36 15.44 4.27
C HIS A 100 16.41 14.55 3.57
N VAL A 101 16.77 13.44 4.22
CA VAL A 101 17.77 12.50 3.71
C VAL A 101 17.09 11.25 3.17
N SER A 102 17.47 10.86 1.95
CA SER A 102 16.99 9.63 1.32
C SER A 102 17.73 8.40 1.88
N LEU A 103 16.96 7.36 2.21
CA LEU A 103 17.47 6.11 2.77
C LEU A 103 18.24 5.31 1.70
N GLY A 104 19.47 4.91 2.01
CA GLY A 104 20.31 4.11 1.12
C GLY A 104 20.05 2.60 1.19
N TYR A 105 20.85 1.83 0.44
CA TYR A 105 20.71 0.38 0.33
C TYR A 105 20.97 -0.38 1.64
N ALA A 106 21.81 0.14 2.53
CA ALA A 106 22.05 -0.49 3.83
C ALA A 106 20.76 -0.59 4.67
N VAL A 107 19.82 0.34 4.47
CA VAL A 107 18.53 0.40 5.19
C VAL A 107 17.62 -0.77 4.79
N ILE A 108 17.79 -1.36 3.61
CA ILE A 108 17.09 -2.60 3.23
C ILE A 108 17.53 -3.75 4.14
N GLY A 109 18.83 -3.87 4.38
CA GLY A 109 19.38 -4.85 5.32
C GLY A 109 18.91 -4.61 6.77
N LEU A 110 18.85 -3.35 7.18
CA LEU A 110 18.27 -2.94 8.47
C LEU A 110 16.81 -3.37 8.57
N ALA A 111 15.97 -3.05 7.58
CA ALA A 111 14.56 -3.38 7.57
C ALA A 111 14.34 -4.90 7.64
N LEU A 112 15.10 -5.69 6.86
CA LEU A 112 15.05 -7.15 6.91
C LEU A 112 15.42 -7.69 8.30
N ALA A 113 16.47 -7.16 8.91
CA ALA A 113 16.87 -7.56 10.25
C ALA A 113 15.82 -7.20 11.29
N LEU A 114 15.23 -6.01 11.23
CA LEU A 114 14.16 -5.57 12.14
C LEU A 114 12.92 -6.46 12.00
N ILE A 115 12.50 -6.79 10.77
CA ILE A 115 11.38 -7.72 10.53
C ILE A 115 11.68 -9.09 11.12
N ALA A 116 12.89 -9.61 10.91
CA ALA A 116 13.27 -10.92 11.43
C ALA A 116 13.33 -10.94 12.96
N ILE A 117 13.89 -9.90 13.58
CA ILE A 117 13.93 -9.76 15.05
C ILE A 117 12.52 -9.62 15.61
N ALA A 118 11.66 -8.80 15.00
CA ALA A 118 10.24 -8.69 15.37
C ALA A 118 9.50 -10.02 15.26
N THR A 119 9.76 -10.78 14.19
CA THR A 119 9.20 -12.12 13.98
C THR A 119 9.61 -13.07 15.11
N LEU A 120 10.91 -13.09 15.47
CA LEU A 120 11.41 -13.92 16.57
C LEU A 120 10.83 -13.49 17.92
N ALA A 121 10.69 -12.19 18.17
CA ALA A 121 10.09 -11.65 19.40
C ALA A 121 8.61 -12.02 19.52
N LEU A 122 7.81 -11.82 18.46
CA LEU A 122 6.38 -12.18 18.42
C LEU A 122 6.17 -13.68 18.53
N ALA A 123 7.05 -14.49 17.92
CA ALA A 123 6.99 -15.94 18.04
C ALA A 123 7.27 -16.41 19.49
N LYS A 124 8.22 -15.79 20.20
CA LYS A 124 8.46 -16.04 21.64
C LYS A 124 7.24 -15.68 22.50
N LEU A 125 6.45 -14.69 22.08
CA LEU A 125 5.21 -14.28 22.73
C LEU A 125 4.00 -15.16 22.36
N LYS A 126 4.18 -16.21 21.55
CA LYS A 126 3.12 -17.12 21.06
C LYS A 126 2.01 -16.44 20.25
N VAL A 127 2.28 -15.26 19.67
CA VAL A 127 1.38 -14.61 18.71
C VAL A 127 1.23 -15.52 17.49
N LEU A 128 0.01 -15.69 16.95
CA LEU A 128 -0.28 -16.58 15.82
C LEU A 128 0.31 -17.99 16.02
N GLN A 129 0.15 -18.54 17.24
CA GLN A 129 0.69 -19.85 17.65
C GLN A 129 2.23 -19.97 17.58
N GLY A 130 2.94 -18.87 17.36
CA GLY A 130 4.39 -18.85 17.22
C GLY A 130 4.91 -19.22 15.83
N ASP A 131 4.03 -19.27 14.81
CA ASP A 131 4.43 -19.55 13.43
C ASP A 131 5.22 -18.37 12.83
N LYS A 132 6.52 -18.56 12.69
CA LYS A 132 7.45 -17.55 12.19
C LYS A 132 7.19 -17.18 10.73
N PHE A 133 6.73 -18.13 9.91
CA PHE A 133 6.48 -17.87 8.50
C PHE A 133 5.26 -16.98 8.33
N ILE A 134 4.18 -17.28 9.04
CA ILE A 134 2.95 -16.47 9.01
C ILE A 134 3.23 -15.08 9.59
N ILE A 135 3.92 -14.98 10.73
CA ILE A 135 4.27 -13.70 11.35
C ILE A 135 5.14 -12.86 10.40
N ALA A 136 6.21 -13.43 9.83
CA ALA A 136 7.10 -12.70 8.92
C ALA A 136 6.34 -12.21 7.68
N SER A 137 5.52 -13.08 7.07
CA SER A 137 4.71 -12.73 5.90
C SER A 137 3.74 -11.59 6.23
N LEU A 138 3.07 -11.65 7.37
CA LEU A 138 2.16 -10.60 7.83
C LEU A 138 2.89 -9.28 8.07
N LEU A 139 4.05 -9.29 8.73
CA LEU A 139 4.86 -8.10 8.96
C LEU A 139 5.33 -7.46 7.65
N ILE A 140 5.75 -8.26 6.67
CA ILE A 140 6.14 -7.77 5.34
C ILE A 140 4.94 -7.12 4.64
N ILE A 141 3.77 -7.76 4.65
CA ILE A 141 2.54 -7.21 4.05
C ILE A 141 2.18 -5.87 4.72
N ILE A 142 2.19 -5.81 6.06
CA ILE A 142 1.91 -4.57 6.80
C ILE A 142 2.92 -3.49 6.44
N LEU A 143 4.21 -3.82 6.36
CA LEU A 143 5.26 -2.87 5.97
C LEU A 143 5.05 -2.34 4.55
N LEU A 144 4.77 -3.23 3.58
CA LEU A 144 4.54 -2.84 2.19
C LEU A 144 3.30 -1.97 2.03
N ILE A 145 2.17 -2.34 2.66
CA ILE A 145 0.96 -1.52 2.66
C ILE A 145 1.25 -0.16 3.31
N SER A 146 1.97 -0.15 4.43
CA SER A 146 2.30 1.10 5.13
C SER A 146 3.17 2.02 4.28
N LEU A 147 4.18 1.47 3.59
CA LEU A 147 5.14 2.25 2.80
C LEU A 147 4.58 2.69 1.45
N PHE A 148 3.87 1.81 0.74
CA PHE A 148 3.43 2.08 -0.63
C PHE A 148 2.00 2.59 -0.75
N ILE A 149 1.17 2.44 0.30
CA ILE A 149 -0.23 2.89 0.28
C ILE A 149 -0.43 3.96 1.35
N VAL A 150 -0.20 3.64 2.62
CA VAL A 150 -0.54 4.54 3.74
C VAL A 150 0.34 5.80 3.73
N PHE A 151 1.65 5.65 3.54
CA PHE A 151 2.59 6.77 3.51
C PHE A 151 2.28 7.80 2.41
N PRO A 152 2.18 7.44 1.12
CA PRO A 152 1.86 8.42 0.07
C PRO A 152 0.46 9.01 0.24
N THR A 153 -0.52 8.20 0.68
CA THR A 153 -1.87 8.70 1.00
C THR A 153 -1.80 9.76 2.10
N GLY A 154 -1.09 9.46 3.19
CA GLY A 154 -0.86 10.39 4.29
C GLY A 154 -0.11 11.66 3.85
N ALA A 155 0.85 11.54 2.94
CA ALA A 155 1.56 12.70 2.39
C ALA A 155 0.62 13.63 1.61
N ILE A 156 -0.30 13.09 0.81
CA ILE A 156 -1.36 13.85 0.13
C ILE A 156 -2.27 14.54 1.16
N PHE A 157 -2.65 13.84 2.22
CA PHE A 157 -3.44 14.41 3.31
C PHE A 157 -2.69 15.46 4.12
N VAL A 158 -1.37 15.40 4.23
CA VAL A 158 -0.61 16.48 4.88
C VAL A 158 -0.54 17.69 3.95
N ALA A 159 -0.33 17.47 2.65
CA ALA A 159 -0.21 18.55 1.67
C ALA A 159 -1.45 19.46 1.61
N MET A 160 -2.65 18.96 1.94
CA MET A 160 -3.87 19.80 1.98
C MET A 160 -3.85 20.88 3.08
N PHE A 161 -2.94 20.78 4.06
CA PHE A 161 -2.78 21.75 5.14
C PHE A 161 -1.61 22.73 4.91
N TYR A 162 -0.88 22.60 3.80
CA TYR A 162 0.27 23.44 3.49
C TYR A 162 0.07 24.16 2.16
N GLU A 163 0.36 25.46 2.15
CA GLU A 163 0.39 26.30 0.95
C GLU A 163 1.75 27.00 0.94
N ASP A 164 2.55 26.81 -0.11
CA ASP A 164 3.92 27.35 -0.24
C ASP A 164 4.83 27.09 0.98
N GLY A 165 4.64 25.95 1.65
CA GLY A 165 5.41 25.55 2.83
C GLY A 165 4.91 26.14 4.15
N VAL A 166 3.86 26.96 4.13
CA VAL A 166 3.23 27.54 5.32
C VAL A 166 2.01 26.69 5.73
N PHE A 167 1.90 26.39 7.03
CA PHE A 167 0.80 25.60 7.58
C PHE A 167 -0.48 26.44 7.69
N HIS A 168 -1.50 26.10 6.91
CA HIS A 168 -2.80 26.78 6.84
C HIS A 168 -3.96 25.81 7.15
N PRO A 169 -4.28 25.55 8.43
CA PRO A 169 -5.32 24.58 8.77
C PRO A 169 -6.73 24.97 8.32
N GLN A 170 -6.98 26.27 8.14
CA GLN A 170 -8.26 26.78 7.65
C GLN A 170 -8.47 26.53 6.14
N GLN A 171 -7.41 26.25 5.39
CA GLN A 171 -7.47 25.99 3.95
C GLN A 171 -8.38 24.81 3.62
N VAL A 172 -8.29 23.73 4.41
CA VAL A 172 -9.14 22.56 4.27
C VAL A 172 -10.62 22.91 4.39
N LEU A 173 -10.99 23.65 5.43
CA LEU A 173 -12.36 24.10 5.63
C LEU A 173 -12.81 25.03 4.50
N ARG A 174 -11.94 25.94 4.05
CA ARG A 174 -12.22 26.84 2.94
C ARG A 174 -12.49 26.06 1.66
N ILE A 175 -11.66 25.09 1.31
CA ILE A 175 -11.85 24.22 0.14
C ILE A 175 -13.15 23.43 0.28
N LEU A 176 -13.33 22.68 1.38
CA LEU A 176 -14.52 21.84 1.58
C LEU A 176 -15.83 22.64 1.65
N SER A 177 -15.78 23.92 2.07
CA SER A 177 -16.96 24.80 2.10
C SER A 177 -17.38 25.35 0.74
N GLN A 178 -16.57 25.15 -0.31
CA GLN A 178 -16.92 25.64 -1.64
C GLN A 178 -18.13 24.89 -2.19
N ASN A 179 -19.18 25.63 -2.56
CA ASN A 179 -20.44 25.07 -3.05
C ASN A 179 -20.26 24.08 -4.21
N TYR A 180 -19.27 24.30 -5.09
CA TYR A 180 -19.01 23.37 -6.19
C TYR A 180 -18.42 22.04 -5.71
N ILE A 181 -17.55 22.04 -4.69
CA ILE A 181 -16.97 20.82 -4.11
C ILE A 181 -18.06 20.03 -3.40
N LEU A 182 -18.90 20.69 -2.60
CA LEU A 182 -20.04 20.05 -1.95
C LEU A 182 -20.99 19.42 -2.97
N ARG A 183 -21.24 20.10 -4.09
CA ARG A 183 -22.06 19.56 -5.19
C ARG A 183 -21.42 18.35 -5.85
N VAL A 184 -20.11 18.38 -6.11
CA VAL A 184 -19.38 17.23 -6.68
C VAL A 184 -19.43 16.04 -5.72
N ILE A 185 -19.15 16.25 -4.43
CA ILE A 185 -19.23 15.21 -3.41
C ILE A 185 -20.64 14.61 -3.35
N GLY A 186 -21.68 15.45 -3.27
CA GLY A 186 -23.06 14.99 -3.22
C GLY A 186 -23.46 14.19 -4.47
N ASN A 187 -23.11 14.68 -5.66
CA ASN A 187 -23.37 13.97 -6.91
C ASN A 187 -22.63 12.63 -6.96
N SER A 188 -21.35 12.59 -6.56
CA SER A 188 -20.54 11.37 -6.52
C SER A 188 -21.08 10.34 -5.53
N LEU A 189 -21.51 10.78 -4.34
CA LEU A 189 -22.11 9.89 -3.34
C LEU A 189 -23.43 9.31 -3.84
N MET A 190 -24.34 10.15 -4.34
CA MET A 190 -25.62 9.71 -4.91
C MET A 190 -25.41 8.72 -6.06
N LEU A 191 -24.49 9.02 -6.97
CA LEU A 191 -24.11 8.14 -8.08
C LEU A 191 -23.54 6.82 -7.56
N SER A 192 -22.56 6.84 -6.66
CA SER A 192 -21.95 5.62 -6.12
C SER A 192 -22.95 4.74 -5.37
N GLY A 193 -23.90 5.34 -4.64
CA GLY A 193 -24.95 4.61 -3.94
C GLY A 193 -25.91 3.94 -4.91
N PHE A 194 -26.35 4.67 -5.95
CA PHE A 194 -27.22 4.13 -6.99
C PHE A 194 -26.55 3.01 -7.79
N VAL A 195 -25.32 3.26 -8.27
CA VAL A 195 -24.52 2.28 -9.02
C VAL A 195 -24.23 1.05 -8.17
N GLY A 196 -23.80 1.23 -6.93
CA GLY A 196 -23.52 0.13 -6.01
C GLY A 196 -24.75 -0.76 -5.82
N LEU A 197 -25.91 -0.16 -5.53
CA LEU A 197 -27.17 -0.89 -5.37
C LEU A 197 -27.55 -1.66 -6.64
N MET A 198 -27.54 -1.01 -7.80
CA MET A 198 -27.94 -1.62 -9.07
C MET A 198 -26.97 -2.72 -9.50
N SER A 199 -25.66 -2.50 -9.38
CA SER A 199 -24.65 -3.51 -9.68
C SER A 199 -24.77 -4.74 -8.77
N THR A 200 -25.08 -4.55 -7.48
CA THR A 200 -25.33 -5.68 -6.57
C THR A 200 -26.60 -6.45 -6.95
N ILE A 201 -27.69 -5.76 -7.31
CA ILE A 201 -28.94 -6.42 -7.74
C ILE A 201 -28.71 -7.25 -9.00
N PHE A 202 -28.09 -6.66 -10.03
CA PHE A 202 -27.79 -7.38 -11.27
C PHE A 202 -26.75 -8.49 -11.05
N GLY A 203 -25.72 -8.24 -10.25
CA GLY A 203 -24.69 -9.23 -9.91
C GLY A 203 -25.28 -10.44 -9.21
N LEU A 204 -26.16 -10.22 -8.23
CA LEU A 204 -26.89 -11.27 -7.54
C LEU A 204 -27.81 -12.06 -8.49
N ALA A 205 -28.51 -11.38 -9.39
CA ALA A 205 -29.36 -12.04 -10.39
C ALA A 205 -28.54 -12.97 -11.29
N PHE A 206 -27.38 -12.51 -11.78
CA PHE A 206 -26.46 -13.34 -12.56
C PHE A 206 -25.86 -14.49 -11.73
N ALA A 207 -25.53 -14.26 -10.46
CA ALA A 207 -24.96 -15.26 -9.56
C ALA A 207 -25.96 -16.40 -9.33
N LEU A 208 -27.22 -16.07 -9.01
CA LEU A 208 -28.29 -17.06 -8.84
C LEU A 208 -28.60 -17.80 -10.14
N TYR A 209 -28.68 -17.08 -11.27
CA TYR A 209 -28.93 -17.69 -12.57
C TYR A 209 -27.85 -18.71 -12.94
N THR A 210 -26.57 -18.33 -12.82
CA THR A 210 -25.44 -19.19 -13.21
C THR A 210 -25.23 -20.37 -12.26
N THR A 211 -25.49 -20.20 -10.95
CA THR A 211 -25.28 -21.25 -9.95
C THR A 211 -26.45 -22.22 -9.85
N ARG A 212 -27.69 -21.78 -10.10
CA ARG A 212 -28.90 -22.62 -9.90
C ARG A 212 -29.63 -23.02 -11.19
N ILE A 213 -29.57 -22.23 -12.25
CA ILE A 213 -30.43 -22.42 -13.44
C ILE A 213 -29.62 -22.86 -14.67
N ALA A 214 -28.52 -22.17 -14.96
CA ALA A 214 -27.79 -22.30 -16.21
C ALA A 214 -26.88 -23.54 -16.26
N ARG A 215 -27.39 -24.72 -16.67
CA ARG A 215 -26.56 -25.93 -16.83
C ARG A 215 -25.58 -25.88 -18.01
N ARG A 216 -25.97 -25.29 -19.15
CA ARG A 216 -25.12 -25.19 -20.37
C ARG A 216 -24.52 -23.80 -20.62
N THR A 217 -25.21 -22.74 -20.18
CA THR A 217 -24.82 -21.34 -20.46
C THR A 217 -24.01 -20.69 -19.34
N ALA A 218 -23.74 -21.37 -18.23
CA ALA A 218 -22.96 -20.82 -17.12
C ALA A 218 -21.54 -20.38 -17.51
N PHE A 219 -20.94 -21.02 -18.52
CA PHE A 219 -19.61 -20.62 -19.04
C PHE A 219 -19.63 -19.23 -19.67
N ILE A 220 -20.73 -18.85 -20.35
CA ILE A 220 -20.89 -17.53 -20.95
C ILE A 220 -20.91 -16.46 -19.86
N GLY A 221 -21.68 -16.68 -18.78
CA GLY A 221 -21.71 -15.76 -17.63
C GLY A 221 -20.33 -15.55 -16.99
N LYS A 222 -19.53 -16.62 -16.88
CA LYS A 222 -18.16 -16.55 -16.36
C LYS A 222 -17.17 -15.80 -17.26
N ILE A 223 -17.33 -15.87 -18.59
CA ILE A 223 -16.50 -15.11 -19.51
C ILE A 223 -16.86 -13.63 -19.43
N PHE A 224 -18.15 -13.31 -19.52
CA PHE A 224 -18.63 -11.93 -19.44
C PHE A 224 -18.28 -11.28 -18.09
N SER A 225 -18.17 -12.07 -17.01
CA SER A 225 -17.78 -11.53 -15.72
C SER A 225 -16.30 -11.13 -15.62
N ILE A 226 -15.42 -11.74 -16.43
CA ILE A 226 -13.99 -11.45 -16.42
C ILE A 226 -13.66 -10.28 -17.35
N LEU A 227 -14.49 -10.04 -18.38
CA LEU A 227 -14.21 -9.07 -19.43
C LEU A 227 -13.96 -7.63 -18.90
N PRO A 228 -14.72 -7.09 -17.94
CA PRO A 228 -14.44 -5.75 -17.40
C PRO A 228 -13.19 -5.64 -16.54
N ILE A 229 -12.66 -6.76 -16.06
CA ILE A 229 -11.46 -6.78 -15.20
C ILE A 229 -10.20 -6.64 -16.06
N VAL A 230 -10.22 -7.24 -17.24
CA VAL A 230 -9.10 -7.22 -18.18
C VAL A 230 -9.15 -5.99 -19.09
N THR A 231 -10.36 -5.50 -19.41
CA THR A 231 -10.50 -4.32 -20.26
C THR A 231 -10.19 -3.04 -19.49
N PRO A 232 -9.43 -2.09 -20.09
CA PRO A 232 -9.22 -0.80 -19.46
C PRO A 232 -10.57 -0.12 -19.13
N PRO A 233 -10.69 0.57 -17.98
CA PRO A 233 -11.96 1.15 -17.53
C PRO A 233 -12.57 2.14 -18.53
N PHE A 234 -11.75 2.75 -19.38
CA PHE A 234 -12.18 3.67 -20.43
C PHE A 234 -12.97 3.00 -21.56
N VAL A 235 -12.72 1.71 -21.84
CA VAL A 235 -13.34 0.99 -22.96
C VAL A 235 -14.86 0.90 -22.79
N VAL A 236 -15.33 0.60 -21.56
CA VAL A 236 -16.77 0.51 -21.26
C VAL A 236 -17.45 1.87 -21.48
N GLY A 237 -16.84 2.95 -21.01
CA GLY A 237 -17.37 4.31 -21.18
C GLY A 237 -17.42 4.76 -22.64
N LEU A 238 -16.40 4.44 -23.43
CA LEU A 238 -16.41 4.70 -24.87
C LEU A 238 -17.48 3.90 -25.59
N GLY A 239 -17.62 2.61 -25.29
CA GLY A 239 -18.66 1.76 -25.90
C GLY A 239 -20.06 2.32 -25.65
N VAL A 240 -20.34 2.71 -24.40
CA VAL A 240 -21.59 3.38 -24.03
C VAL A 240 -21.77 4.69 -24.79
N THR A 241 -20.72 5.51 -24.92
CA THR A 241 -20.80 6.79 -25.64
C THR A 241 -21.03 6.61 -27.14
N LEU A 242 -20.40 5.60 -27.76
CA LEU A 242 -20.58 5.30 -29.18
C LEU A 242 -21.97 4.75 -29.48
N MET A 243 -22.54 3.94 -28.58
CA MET A 243 -23.86 3.33 -28.79
C MET A 243 -25.01 4.25 -28.40
N LEU A 244 -24.88 4.98 -27.30
CA LEU A 244 -25.94 5.76 -26.65
C LEU A 244 -25.70 7.28 -26.67
N GLY A 245 -24.60 7.75 -27.30
CA GLY A 245 -24.30 9.18 -27.45
C GLY A 245 -25.25 9.91 -28.41
N ARG A 246 -25.00 11.19 -28.69
CA ARG A 246 -25.95 12.04 -29.46
C ARG A 246 -26.35 11.47 -30.83
N SER A 247 -25.41 10.81 -31.50
CA SER A 247 -25.55 10.16 -32.81
C SER A 247 -25.20 8.66 -32.72
N GLY A 248 -25.49 8.06 -31.56
CA GLY A 248 -25.27 6.63 -31.35
C GLY A 248 -26.37 5.81 -32.03
N TYR A 249 -26.02 4.62 -32.50
CA TYR A 249 -26.96 3.73 -33.19
C TYR A 249 -28.23 3.44 -32.37
N LEU A 250 -28.08 3.20 -31.05
CA LEU A 250 -29.24 2.95 -30.18
C LEU A 250 -30.03 4.23 -29.89
N THR A 251 -29.37 5.38 -29.83
CA THR A 251 -30.01 6.68 -29.59
C THR A 251 -30.89 7.11 -30.76
N GLU A 252 -30.41 6.88 -31.98
CA GLU A 252 -31.18 7.09 -33.21
C GLU A 252 -32.37 6.14 -33.30
N TRP A 253 -32.14 4.85 -33.00
CA TRP A 253 -33.23 3.86 -32.98
C TRP A 253 -34.31 4.16 -31.94
N LEU A 254 -33.93 4.66 -30.76
CA LEU A 254 -34.86 5.06 -29.69
C LEU A 254 -35.56 6.42 -29.93
N GLY A 255 -35.23 7.14 -31.01
CA GLY A 255 -35.84 8.43 -31.33
C GLY A 255 -35.44 9.58 -30.39
N ILE A 256 -34.38 9.40 -29.60
CA ILE A 256 -33.83 10.38 -28.64
C ILE A 256 -32.54 11.03 -29.16
N ALA A 257 -32.28 10.91 -30.46
CA ALA A 257 -31.13 11.51 -31.14
C ALA A 257 -31.02 13.01 -30.85
N ASN A 258 -29.80 13.53 -30.81
CA ASN A 258 -29.47 14.92 -30.47
C ASN A 258 -29.83 15.39 -29.05
N SER A 259 -30.38 14.53 -28.19
CA SER A 259 -30.58 14.86 -26.78
C SER A 259 -29.29 14.63 -25.97
N ASN A 260 -29.08 15.46 -24.94
CA ASN A 260 -27.95 15.33 -24.01
C ASN A 260 -28.16 14.28 -22.90
N TRP A 261 -29.11 13.36 -23.08
CA TRP A 261 -29.58 12.47 -22.03
C TRP A 261 -28.49 11.58 -21.43
N LEU A 262 -27.49 11.20 -22.23
CA LEU A 262 -26.35 10.39 -21.80
C LEU A 262 -25.35 11.20 -20.96
N TYR A 263 -25.15 12.47 -21.27
CA TYR A 263 -24.09 13.29 -20.67
C TYR A 263 -24.56 13.84 -19.32
N GLY A 264 -24.24 13.10 -18.26
CA GLY A 264 -24.63 13.42 -16.90
C GLY A 264 -24.74 12.16 -16.05
N PHE A 265 -25.64 12.17 -15.08
CA PHE A 265 -25.86 11.04 -14.17
C PHE A 265 -26.12 9.73 -14.92
N ASN A 266 -26.99 9.73 -15.93
CA ASN A 266 -27.43 8.52 -16.62
C ASN A 266 -26.30 7.80 -17.33
N GLY A 267 -25.47 8.49 -18.13
CA GLY A 267 -24.37 7.84 -18.84
C GLY A 267 -23.29 7.33 -17.90
N ILE A 268 -22.97 8.09 -16.84
CA ILE A 268 -22.01 7.63 -15.84
C ILE A 268 -22.56 6.40 -15.11
N ALA A 269 -23.83 6.43 -14.70
CA ALA A 269 -24.49 5.32 -14.02
C ALA A 269 -24.52 4.07 -14.89
N ILE A 270 -24.93 4.17 -16.17
CA ILE A 270 -24.98 3.02 -17.10
C ILE A 270 -23.57 2.45 -17.29
N ALA A 271 -22.58 3.29 -17.59
CA ALA A 271 -21.21 2.84 -17.81
C ALA A 271 -20.63 2.14 -16.57
N GLN A 272 -20.84 2.71 -15.38
CA GLN A 272 -20.35 2.13 -14.14
C GLN A 272 -21.13 0.87 -13.74
N ILE A 273 -22.44 0.81 -13.94
CA ILE A 273 -23.23 -0.40 -13.67
C ILE A 273 -22.73 -1.55 -14.54
N LEU A 274 -22.49 -1.31 -15.83
CA LEU A 274 -21.95 -2.32 -16.74
C LEU A 274 -20.53 -2.77 -16.34
N ALA A 275 -19.69 -1.84 -15.88
CA ALA A 275 -18.33 -2.15 -15.43
C ALA A 275 -18.30 -2.93 -14.10
N PHE A 276 -19.13 -2.56 -13.13
CA PHE A 276 -19.07 -3.10 -11.76
C PHE A 276 -20.01 -4.28 -11.50
N THR A 277 -21.06 -4.50 -12.32
CA THR A 277 -21.95 -5.66 -12.16
C THR A 277 -21.19 -6.99 -12.21
N PRO A 278 -20.23 -7.18 -13.13
CA PRO A 278 -19.35 -8.36 -13.14
C PRO A 278 -18.53 -8.58 -11.88
N LEU A 279 -18.02 -7.50 -11.27
CA LEU A 279 -17.31 -7.60 -10.00
C LEU A 279 -18.26 -8.01 -8.87
N ALA A 280 -19.45 -7.41 -8.80
CA ALA A 280 -20.49 -7.77 -7.84
C ALA A 280 -21.02 -9.20 -8.02
N PHE A 281 -20.95 -9.76 -9.23
CA PHE A 281 -21.31 -11.15 -9.53
C PHE A 281 -20.26 -12.17 -9.01
N MET A 282 -18.98 -11.81 -9.01
CA MET A 282 -17.89 -12.70 -8.61
C MET A 282 -17.65 -12.78 -7.11
N ILE A 283 -17.94 -11.69 -6.40
CA ILE A 283 -17.85 -11.60 -4.93
C ILE A 283 -19.02 -12.38 -4.32
#